data_AF-A0ABC8SYK5-F1
#
_entry.id   AF-A0ABC8SYK5-F1
#
_cell.length_a   1.000
_cell.length_b   1.000
_cell.length_c   1.000
_cell.angle_alpha   90.00
_cell.angle_beta   90.00
_cell.angle_gamma   90.00
#
_symmetry.space_group_name_H-M   'P 1'
#
loop_
_entity.id
_entity.type
_entity.pdbx_description
1 polymer ?
#
loop_
_entity_poly.entity_id
_entity_poly.type
_entity_poly.pdbx_seq_one_letter_code
_entity_poly.pdbx_strand_id
1 'polypeptide(L)'
;MAVYSDQGVPASFSVPTGAVIPFGCMEFALERSKSIENFRSLVEQIETAKLEGGELDRLCNELQELITSLRPAKDIVESLGKIFPGDARLIVRSSANVEDLAGMSAAGLYESIPNVSPSNSTIFGHAVSRVWASLYTRRAVLSRRAAGVPQKEAAMAVLVQEMLSPDSSFVLHTLSPSDNDQKSVEAEIAPGLGETLASGTRGTPWRLSSGKFDGQVRTLAFANFSEELVVRGTGPADGEVIHLTVDYSKKPLTVDPVFRQQLGQRLGAVGFFLERKFGCPQDIEGCVVGKDIYIVQTRPQPL
;
A
#
# COMPACT_ATOMS: atom_id res chain seq x y z
N MET A 1 -15.32 4.97 5.91
CA MET A 1 -15.99 4.53 7.16
C MET A 1 -15.40 5.30 8.34
N ALA A 2 -16.24 5.88 9.21
CA ALA A 2 -15.77 6.55 10.42
C ALA A 2 -15.23 5.52 11.43
N VAL A 3 -14.12 5.86 12.08
CA VAL A 3 -13.51 5.02 13.12
C VAL A 3 -13.89 5.57 14.49
N TYR A 4 -14.12 4.68 15.46
CA TYR A 4 -14.43 5.06 16.84
C TYR A 4 -13.42 4.41 17.80
N SER A 5 -13.11 5.11 18.88
CA SER A 5 -12.32 4.54 19.99
C SER A 5 -13.12 3.48 20.75
N ASP A 6 -12.46 2.74 21.64
CA ASP A 6 -13.13 1.76 22.52
C ASP A 6 -14.16 2.41 23.46
N GLN A 7 -14.09 3.73 23.62
CA GLN A 7 -15.04 4.54 24.40
C GLN A 7 -16.15 5.16 23.53
N GLY A 8 -16.23 4.80 22.24
CA GLY A 8 -17.24 5.32 21.31
C GLY A 8 -16.99 6.75 20.83
N VAL A 9 -15.78 7.30 21.03
CA VAL A 9 -15.43 8.64 20.56
C VAL A 9 -15.00 8.56 19.10
N PRO A 10 -15.56 9.37 18.17
CA PRO A 10 -15.12 9.39 16.79
C PRO A 10 -13.64 9.77 16.68
N ALA A 11 -12.87 9.00 15.91
CA ALA A 11 -11.52 9.35 15.54
C ALA A 11 -11.52 10.52 14.54
N SER A 12 -10.41 11.25 14.47
CA SER A 12 -10.22 12.37 13.54
C SER A 12 -9.89 11.94 12.11
N PHE A 13 -10.08 10.65 11.79
CA PHE A 13 -9.80 10.05 10.49
C PHE A 13 -10.84 8.98 10.16
N SER A 14 -10.91 8.64 8.87
CA SER A 14 -11.69 7.53 8.34
C SER A 14 -10.80 6.47 7.73
N VAL A 15 -11.35 5.29 7.44
CA VAL A 15 -10.71 4.28 6.59
C VAL A 15 -11.55 4.07 5.32
N PRO A 16 -10.94 3.91 4.14
CA PRO A 16 -11.69 3.58 2.93
C PRO A 16 -12.43 2.25 3.08
N THR A 17 -13.52 2.07 2.33
CA THR A 17 -14.22 0.78 2.29
C THR A 17 -13.27 -0.28 1.73
N GLY A 18 -13.25 -1.47 2.34
CA GLY A 18 -12.33 -2.53 1.93
C GLY A 18 -12.94 -3.91 2.10
N ALA A 19 -12.41 -4.87 1.35
CA ALA A 19 -12.72 -6.28 1.40
C ALA A 19 -11.44 -7.09 1.16
N VAL A 20 -11.42 -8.33 1.61
CA VAL A 20 -10.24 -9.21 1.49
C VAL A 20 -10.61 -10.43 0.66
N ILE A 21 -9.77 -10.76 -0.32
CA ILE A 21 -9.73 -12.08 -0.93
C ILE A 21 -8.79 -12.92 -0.04
N PRO A 22 -9.31 -13.92 0.70
CA PRO A 22 -8.52 -14.64 1.70
C PRO A 22 -7.39 -15.48 1.10
N PHE A 23 -6.44 -15.88 1.94
CA PHE A 23 -5.47 -16.95 1.64
C PHE A 23 -6.18 -18.22 1.13
N GLY A 24 -5.51 -18.97 0.26
CA GLY A 24 -6.08 -20.19 -0.35
C GLY A 24 -6.84 -19.95 -1.66
N CYS A 25 -7.21 -18.71 -1.98
CA CYS A 25 -7.96 -18.42 -3.21
C CYS A 25 -7.11 -18.61 -4.49
N MET A 26 -5.80 -18.34 -4.42
CA MET A 26 -4.87 -18.60 -5.53
C MET A 26 -4.70 -20.11 -5.73
N GLU A 27 -4.50 -20.84 -4.65
CA GLU A 27 -4.34 -22.30 -4.63
C GLU A 27 -5.61 -22.99 -5.15
N PHE A 28 -6.79 -22.52 -4.75
CA PHE A 28 -8.06 -22.99 -5.30
C PHE A 28 -8.18 -22.72 -6.82
N ALA A 29 -7.70 -21.57 -7.30
CA ALA A 29 -7.66 -21.27 -8.73
C ALA A 29 -6.69 -22.22 -9.49
N LEU A 30 -5.53 -22.53 -8.89
CA LEU A 30 -4.56 -23.50 -9.41
C LEU A 30 -5.12 -24.93 -9.49
N GLU A 31 -5.89 -25.35 -8.48
CA GLU A 31 -6.57 -26.66 -8.48
C GLU A 31 -7.60 -26.74 -9.61
N ARG A 32 -8.42 -25.69 -9.77
CA ARG A 32 -9.42 -25.60 -10.85
C ARG A 32 -8.81 -25.59 -12.25
N SER A 33 -7.66 -24.96 -12.43
CA SER A 33 -6.93 -24.97 -13.70
C SER A 33 -6.11 -26.25 -13.91
N LYS A 34 -6.11 -27.18 -12.94
CA LYS A 34 -5.27 -28.39 -12.92
C LYS A 34 -3.77 -28.09 -13.02
N SER A 35 -3.35 -26.95 -12.49
CA SER A 35 -1.96 -26.47 -12.56
C SER A 35 -1.22 -26.57 -11.22
N ILE A 36 -1.89 -27.06 -10.16
CA ILE A 36 -1.33 -27.11 -8.80
C ILE A 36 -0.01 -27.90 -8.70
N GLU A 37 0.12 -29.02 -9.43
CA GLU A 37 1.37 -29.81 -9.42
C GLU A 37 2.50 -29.11 -10.18
N ASN A 38 2.20 -28.42 -11.27
CA ASN A 38 3.19 -27.61 -11.99
C ASN A 38 3.68 -26.44 -11.10
N PHE A 39 2.75 -25.77 -10.42
CA PHE A 39 3.07 -24.73 -9.45
C PHE A 39 3.99 -25.25 -8.34
N ARG A 40 3.65 -26.39 -7.70
CA ARG A 40 4.48 -26.99 -6.65
C ARG A 40 5.88 -27.34 -7.15
N SER A 41 5.99 -27.92 -8.35
CA SER A 41 7.27 -28.26 -8.96
C SER A 41 8.13 -27.02 -9.23
N LEU A 42 7.53 -25.93 -9.74
CA LEU A 42 8.25 -24.67 -9.95
C LEU A 42 8.72 -24.06 -8.64
N VAL A 43 7.87 -24.04 -7.60
CA VAL A 43 8.24 -23.55 -6.28
C VAL A 43 9.40 -24.36 -5.68
N GLU A 44 9.37 -25.69 -5.78
CA GLU A 44 10.46 -26.57 -5.32
C GLU A 44 11.78 -26.30 -6.07
N GLN A 45 11.73 -26.16 -7.40
CA GLN A 45 12.91 -25.81 -8.19
C GLN A 45 13.47 -24.44 -7.78
N ILE A 46 12.59 -23.46 -7.52
CA ILE A 46 12.98 -22.14 -7.03
C ILE A 46 13.62 -22.21 -5.64
N GLU A 47 13.35 -23.19 -4.79
CA GLU A 47 14.06 -23.29 -3.50
C GLU A 47 15.57 -23.49 -3.71
N THR A 48 15.94 -24.35 -4.67
CA THR A 48 17.33 -24.77 -4.90
C THR A 48 18.04 -24.08 -6.07
N ALA A 49 17.32 -23.29 -6.87
CA ALA A 49 17.84 -22.66 -8.07
C ALA A 49 19.08 -21.80 -7.81
N LYS A 50 20.11 -21.94 -8.65
CA LYS A 50 21.34 -21.14 -8.53
C LYS A 50 21.12 -19.72 -9.04
N LEU A 51 21.90 -18.78 -8.48
CA LEU A 51 21.89 -17.39 -8.93
C LEU A 51 22.67 -17.22 -10.23
N GLU A 52 23.70 -18.03 -10.45
CA GLU A 52 24.45 -18.02 -11.71
C GLU A 52 23.65 -18.69 -12.84
N GLY A 53 23.80 -18.17 -14.06
CA GLY A 53 23.23 -18.80 -15.26
C GLY A 53 21.75 -18.50 -15.53
N GLY A 54 21.11 -17.61 -14.76
CA GLY A 54 19.75 -17.12 -15.05
C GLY A 54 18.62 -18.13 -14.77
N GLU A 55 18.94 -19.26 -14.12
CA GLU A 55 17.96 -20.31 -13.78
C GLU A 55 16.83 -19.77 -12.92
N LEU A 56 17.17 -19.03 -11.85
CA LEU A 56 16.19 -18.43 -10.96
C LEU A 56 15.25 -17.48 -11.69
N ASP A 57 15.80 -16.66 -12.60
CA ASP A 57 15.02 -15.66 -13.33
C ASP A 57 14.01 -16.33 -14.26
N ARG A 58 14.44 -17.38 -14.98
CA ARG A 58 13.56 -18.19 -15.82
C ARG A 58 12.43 -18.82 -15.00
N LEU A 59 12.76 -19.47 -13.88
CA LEU A 59 11.76 -20.13 -13.03
C LEU A 59 10.76 -19.13 -12.41
N CYS A 60 11.24 -17.96 -11.97
CA CYS A 60 10.37 -16.90 -11.47
C CYS A 60 9.44 -16.38 -12.57
N ASN A 61 9.92 -16.25 -13.81
CA ASN A 61 9.10 -15.81 -14.93
C ASN A 61 8.04 -16.86 -15.29
N GLU A 62 8.42 -18.14 -15.42
CA GLU A 62 7.49 -19.24 -15.69
C GLU A 62 6.39 -19.34 -14.61
N LEU A 63 6.77 -19.20 -13.33
CA LEU A 63 5.82 -19.22 -12.23
C LEU A 63 4.89 -18.01 -12.24
N GLN A 64 5.41 -16.81 -12.52
CA GLN A 64 4.59 -15.60 -12.64
C GLN A 64 3.62 -15.67 -13.83
N GLU A 65 4.05 -16.20 -14.98
CA GLU A 65 3.19 -16.42 -16.14
C GLU A 65 2.05 -17.38 -15.82
N LEU A 66 2.36 -18.48 -15.13
CA LEU A 66 1.36 -19.43 -14.66
C LEU A 66 0.32 -18.74 -13.78
N ILE A 67 0.76 -17.99 -12.77
CA ILE A 67 -0.13 -17.32 -11.81
C ILE A 67 -0.94 -16.20 -12.48
N THR A 68 -0.35 -15.44 -13.40
CA THR A 68 -1.03 -14.35 -14.12
C THR A 68 -2.16 -14.86 -15.05
N SER A 69 -2.10 -16.15 -15.44
CA SER A 69 -3.18 -16.79 -16.20
C SER A 69 -4.41 -17.13 -15.35
N LEU A 70 -4.27 -17.17 -14.02
CA LEU A 70 -5.34 -17.53 -13.10
C LEU A 70 -6.37 -16.41 -12.93
N ARG A 71 -7.57 -16.76 -12.48
CA ARG A 71 -8.61 -15.79 -12.13
C ARG A 71 -9.24 -16.14 -10.78
N PRO A 72 -9.65 -15.14 -9.99
CA PRO A 72 -10.45 -15.40 -8.80
C PRO A 72 -11.75 -16.10 -9.18
N ALA A 73 -12.30 -16.87 -8.25
CA ALA A 73 -13.56 -17.56 -8.44
C ALA A 73 -14.71 -16.55 -8.65
N LYS A 74 -15.71 -16.91 -9.47
CA LYS A 74 -16.79 -16.00 -9.88
C LYS A 74 -17.60 -15.47 -8.71
N ASP A 75 -17.87 -16.32 -7.73
CA ASP A 75 -18.57 -15.99 -6.49
C ASP A 75 -17.81 -14.95 -5.63
N ILE A 76 -16.48 -14.97 -5.63
CA ILE A 76 -15.66 -13.92 -5.01
C ILE A 76 -15.88 -12.59 -5.72
N VAL A 77 -15.81 -12.57 -7.05
CA VAL A 77 -16.02 -11.36 -7.87
C VAL A 77 -17.44 -10.81 -7.67
N GLU A 78 -18.45 -11.68 -7.69
CA GLU A 78 -19.85 -11.31 -7.45
C GLU A 78 -20.08 -10.76 -6.02
N SER A 79 -19.41 -11.32 -5.02
CA SER A 79 -19.50 -10.84 -3.64
C SER A 79 -18.86 -9.46 -3.49
N LEU A 80 -17.72 -9.21 -4.12
CA LEU A 80 -17.09 -7.90 -4.15
C LEU A 80 -17.94 -6.86 -4.89
N GLY A 81 -18.61 -7.26 -5.98
CA GLY A 81 -19.56 -6.40 -6.70
C GLY A 81 -20.79 -5.98 -5.90
N LYS A 82 -21.07 -6.64 -4.76
CA LYS A 82 -22.13 -6.21 -3.81
C LYS A 82 -21.62 -5.20 -2.77
N ILE A 83 -20.31 -5.16 -2.55
CA ILE A 83 -19.66 -4.26 -1.57
C ILE A 83 -19.36 -2.91 -2.21
N PHE A 84 -18.84 -2.92 -3.45
CA PHE A 84 -18.41 -1.73 -4.15
C PHE A 84 -19.40 -1.32 -5.24
N PRO A 85 -19.76 -0.02 -5.35
CA PRO A 85 -20.52 0.49 -6.48
C PRO A 85 -19.83 0.18 -7.82
N GLY A 86 -20.62 -0.02 -8.89
CA GLY A 86 -20.07 -0.39 -10.20
C GLY A 86 -19.16 0.67 -10.84
N ASP A 87 -19.37 1.93 -10.49
CA ASP A 87 -18.58 3.10 -10.91
C ASP A 87 -17.45 3.46 -9.93
N ALA A 88 -17.28 2.69 -8.85
CA ALA A 88 -16.16 2.87 -7.95
C ALA A 88 -14.82 2.57 -8.64
N ARG A 89 -13.74 3.14 -8.08
CA ARG A 89 -12.36 2.78 -8.42
C ARG A 89 -11.75 2.08 -7.23
N LEU A 90 -11.03 1.00 -7.49
CA LEU A 90 -10.41 0.18 -6.47
C LEU A 90 -8.90 0.18 -6.61
N ILE A 91 -8.23 -0.05 -5.49
CA ILE A 91 -6.83 -0.46 -5.44
C ILE A 91 -6.79 -1.90 -4.93
N VAL A 92 -6.03 -2.74 -5.62
CA VAL A 92 -5.86 -4.17 -5.31
C VAL A 92 -4.45 -4.33 -4.75
N ARG A 93 -4.33 -4.51 -3.43
CA ARG A 93 -3.07 -4.50 -2.69
C ARG A 93 -2.71 -5.92 -2.23
N SER A 94 -1.42 -6.21 -2.26
CA SER A 94 -0.84 -7.39 -1.62
C SER A 94 -1.03 -7.36 -0.10
N SER A 95 -1.18 -8.54 0.49
CA SER A 95 -1.18 -8.76 1.94
C SER A 95 -0.69 -10.19 2.22
N ALA A 96 0.61 -10.41 2.03
CA ALA A 96 1.23 -11.71 2.25
C ALA A 96 1.50 -11.97 3.75
N ASN A 97 1.44 -13.23 4.15
CA ASN A 97 1.75 -13.67 5.51
C ASN A 97 3.23 -13.51 5.91
N VAL A 98 4.09 -13.12 4.97
CA VAL A 98 5.55 -13.02 5.09
C VAL A 98 6.05 -11.59 4.82
N GLU A 99 5.16 -10.59 4.83
CA GLU A 99 5.52 -9.17 4.61
C GLU A 99 6.20 -8.53 5.83
N ASP A 100 5.72 -8.77 7.04
CA ASP A 100 6.19 -8.05 8.24
C ASP A 100 7.07 -8.90 9.17
N LEU A 101 7.88 -9.80 8.61
CA LEU A 101 8.82 -10.61 9.38
C LEU A 101 10.03 -9.78 9.85
N ALA A 102 10.47 -10.01 11.09
CA ALA A 102 11.62 -9.32 11.66
C ALA A 102 12.86 -9.52 10.77
N GLY A 103 13.47 -8.41 10.32
CA GLY A 103 14.63 -8.43 9.41
C GLY A 103 14.27 -8.41 7.91
N MET A 104 13.00 -8.39 7.53
CA MET A 104 12.55 -8.16 6.16
C MET A 104 12.05 -6.72 5.98
N SER A 105 12.58 -6.04 4.95
CA SER A 105 11.97 -4.79 4.47
C SER A 105 10.96 -5.15 3.37
N ALA A 106 9.68 -5.23 3.73
CA ALA A 106 8.60 -5.45 2.75
C ALA A 106 8.20 -4.20 1.97
N ALA A 107 8.76 -3.03 2.30
CA ALA A 107 8.44 -1.80 1.59
C ALA A 107 8.68 -1.96 0.07
N GLY A 108 7.58 -1.94 -0.69
CA GLY A 108 7.60 -2.10 -2.15
C GLY A 108 8.12 -3.46 -2.63
N LEU A 109 7.94 -4.54 -1.85
CA LEU A 109 8.35 -5.89 -2.25
C LEU A 109 7.35 -6.55 -3.21
N TYR A 110 6.06 -6.29 -3.00
CA TYR A 110 4.94 -6.88 -3.73
C TYR A 110 4.12 -5.79 -4.45
N GLU A 111 3.27 -6.19 -5.38
CA GLU A 111 2.51 -5.23 -6.20
C GLU A 111 1.26 -4.72 -5.49
N SER A 112 0.92 -3.47 -5.79
CA SER A 112 -0.41 -2.88 -5.58
C SER A 112 -0.87 -2.30 -6.91
N ILE A 113 -2.05 -2.71 -7.38
CA ILE A 113 -2.60 -2.30 -8.67
C ILE A 113 -3.67 -1.22 -8.43
N PRO A 114 -3.40 0.04 -8.77
CA PRO A 114 -4.36 1.12 -8.60
C PRO A 114 -5.43 1.09 -9.70
N ASN A 115 -6.43 1.93 -9.55
CA ASN A 115 -7.36 2.32 -10.61
C ASN A 115 -8.07 1.14 -11.30
N VAL A 116 -8.57 0.18 -10.51
CA VAL A 116 -9.23 -1.02 -11.00
C VAL A 116 -10.74 -0.85 -10.95
N SER A 117 -11.43 -1.08 -12.06
CA SER A 117 -12.90 -1.12 -12.06
C SER A 117 -13.42 -2.44 -11.47
N PRO A 118 -14.33 -2.40 -10.47
CA PRO A 118 -15.00 -3.60 -9.98
C PRO A 118 -15.95 -4.22 -11.03
N SER A 119 -16.54 -3.38 -11.89
CA SER A 119 -17.51 -3.81 -12.92
C SER A 119 -16.86 -4.55 -14.09
N ASN A 120 -15.56 -4.38 -14.31
CA ASN A 120 -14.82 -5.05 -15.37
C ASN A 120 -14.10 -6.29 -14.82
N SER A 121 -14.76 -7.46 -14.90
CA SER A 121 -14.23 -8.72 -14.38
C SER A 121 -12.87 -9.13 -14.97
N THR A 122 -12.59 -8.72 -16.21
CA THR A 122 -11.32 -9.02 -16.86
C THR A 122 -10.20 -8.21 -16.22
N ILE A 123 -10.34 -6.88 -16.17
CA ILE A 123 -9.33 -5.99 -15.55
C ILE A 123 -9.15 -6.33 -14.07
N PHE A 124 -10.25 -6.52 -13.34
CA PHE A 124 -10.20 -6.91 -11.94
C PHE A 124 -9.48 -8.26 -11.74
N GLY A 125 -9.83 -9.27 -12.53
CA GLY A 125 -9.18 -10.58 -12.47
C GLY A 125 -7.68 -10.53 -12.79
N HIS A 126 -7.28 -9.72 -13.77
CA HIS A 126 -5.87 -9.48 -14.08
C HIS A 126 -5.13 -8.77 -12.95
N ALA A 127 -5.76 -7.78 -12.31
CA ALA A 127 -5.16 -7.08 -11.17
C ALA A 127 -4.90 -8.05 -10.00
N VAL A 128 -5.90 -8.88 -9.65
CA VAL A 128 -5.76 -9.90 -8.60
C VAL A 128 -4.65 -10.91 -8.94
N SER A 129 -4.61 -11.42 -10.18
CA SER A 129 -3.58 -12.39 -10.58
C SER A 129 -2.17 -11.79 -10.60
N ARG A 130 -2.03 -10.50 -10.93
CA ARG A 130 -0.75 -9.79 -10.84
C ARG A 130 -0.27 -9.63 -9.40
N VAL A 131 -1.18 -9.30 -8.48
CA VAL A 131 -0.85 -9.26 -7.05
C VAL A 131 -0.41 -10.63 -6.55
N TRP A 132 -1.11 -11.70 -6.91
CA TRP A 132 -0.67 -13.08 -6.61
C TRP A 132 0.70 -13.41 -7.21
N ALA A 133 0.91 -13.10 -8.49
CA ALA A 133 2.18 -13.36 -9.18
C ALA A 133 3.34 -12.58 -8.55
N SER A 134 3.06 -11.37 -8.03
CA SER A 134 4.09 -10.53 -7.38
C SER A 134 4.77 -11.24 -6.20
N LEU A 135 4.09 -12.21 -5.59
CA LEU A 135 4.66 -13.06 -4.54
C LEU A 135 5.94 -13.77 -5.01
N TYR A 136 6.06 -14.09 -6.29
CA TYR A 136 7.18 -14.83 -6.87
C TYR A 136 8.04 -14.02 -7.84
N THR A 137 8.04 -12.69 -7.71
CA THR A 137 9.08 -11.88 -8.37
C THR A 137 10.46 -12.31 -7.89
N ARG A 138 11.48 -12.14 -8.73
CA ARG A 138 12.87 -12.41 -8.36
C ARG A 138 13.26 -11.72 -7.05
N ARG A 139 12.87 -10.46 -6.89
CA ARG A 139 13.16 -9.66 -5.68
C ARG A 139 12.50 -10.27 -4.44
N ALA A 140 11.23 -10.66 -4.54
CA ALA A 140 10.50 -11.30 -3.45
C ALA A 140 11.11 -12.64 -3.04
N VAL A 141 11.45 -13.50 -4.02
CA VAL A 141 12.10 -14.78 -3.76
C VAL A 141 13.45 -14.60 -3.06
N LEU A 142 14.28 -13.68 -3.55
CA LEU A 142 15.59 -13.41 -2.94
C LEU A 142 15.47 -12.81 -1.54
N SER A 143 14.51 -11.92 -1.32
CA SER A 143 14.25 -11.35 -0.01
C SER A 143 13.87 -12.44 1.00
N ARG A 144 12.99 -13.38 0.61
CA ARG A 144 12.63 -14.53 1.46
C ARG A 144 13.80 -15.49 1.69
N ARG A 145 14.61 -15.78 0.65
CA ARG A 145 15.84 -16.59 0.81
C ARG A 145 16.80 -15.95 1.83
N ALA A 146 17.00 -14.64 1.76
CA ALA A 146 17.85 -13.92 2.70
C ALA A 146 17.32 -13.96 4.14
N ALA A 147 15.99 -14.00 4.30
CA ALA A 147 15.33 -14.15 5.59
C ALA A 147 15.17 -15.62 6.06
N GLY A 148 15.62 -16.60 5.27
CA GLY A 148 15.47 -18.03 5.59
C GLY A 148 14.02 -18.53 5.51
N VAL A 149 13.14 -17.82 4.79
CA VAL A 149 11.73 -18.18 4.62
C VAL A 149 11.57 -19.07 3.38
N PRO A 150 11.06 -20.31 3.52
CA PRO A 150 10.75 -21.17 2.39
C PRO A 150 9.69 -20.55 1.47
N GLN A 151 9.89 -20.65 0.17
CA GLN A 151 8.96 -20.15 -0.86
C GLN A 151 7.59 -20.82 -0.77
N LYS A 152 7.55 -22.09 -0.35
CA LYS A 152 6.30 -22.85 -0.16
C LYS A 152 5.45 -22.41 1.03
N GLU A 153 6.02 -21.65 1.96
CA GLU A 153 5.30 -21.12 3.15
C GLU A 153 4.71 -19.73 2.90
N ALA A 154 5.08 -19.10 1.79
CA ALA A 154 4.55 -17.81 1.39
C ALA A 154 3.14 -17.99 0.79
N ALA A 155 2.17 -17.25 1.33
CA ALA A 155 0.81 -17.19 0.86
C ALA A 155 0.38 -15.73 0.68
N MET A 156 -0.45 -15.46 -0.32
CA MET A 156 -0.92 -14.11 -0.65
C MET A 156 -2.43 -13.99 -0.43
N ALA A 157 -2.85 -13.14 0.49
CA ALA A 157 -4.19 -12.57 0.51
C ALA A 157 -4.18 -11.27 -0.31
N VAL A 158 -5.35 -10.82 -0.73
CA VAL A 158 -5.47 -9.58 -1.52
C VAL A 158 -6.45 -8.65 -0.85
N LEU A 159 -5.97 -7.46 -0.46
CA LEU A 159 -6.82 -6.38 0.03
C LEU A 159 -7.36 -5.59 -1.16
N VAL A 160 -8.68 -5.60 -1.32
CA VAL A 160 -9.41 -4.81 -2.30
C VAL A 160 -10.00 -3.61 -1.58
N GLN A 161 -9.55 -2.41 -1.91
CA GLN A 161 -9.92 -1.20 -1.19
C GLN A 161 -10.43 -0.13 -2.16
N GLU A 162 -11.38 0.67 -1.71
CA GLU A 162 -11.79 1.89 -2.41
C GLU A 162 -10.57 2.80 -2.65
N MET A 163 -10.34 3.15 -3.91
CA MET A 163 -9.27 4.04 -4.29
C MET A 163 -9.73 5.49 -4.19
N LEU A 164 -9.12 6.21 -3.26
CA LEU A 164 -9.36 7.63 -3.07
C LEU A 164 -8.59 8.44 -4.12
N SER A 165 -9.12 9.63 -4.43
CA SER A 165 -8.43 10.66 -5.24
C SER A 165 -8.01 11.83 -4.34
N PRO A 166 -6.90 11.70 -3.59
CA PRO A 166 -6.49 12.68 -2.60
C PRO A 166 -5.84 13.93 -3.19
N ASP A 167 -5.89 15.02 -2.42
CA ASP A 167 -5.09 16.23 -2.67
C ASP A 167 -3.61 16.00 -2.32
N SER A 168 -3.37 15.23 -1.25
CA SER A 168 -2.04 14.82 -0.81
C SER A 168 -2.07 13.48 -0.07
N SER A 169 -1.01 12.72 -0.17
CA SER A 169 -0.75 11.50 0.61
C SER A 169 0.33 11.74 1.65
N PHE A 170 0.36 10.93 2.70
CA PHE A 170 1.37 11.04 3.74
C PHE A 170 1.80 9.69 4.31
N VAL A 171 3.02 9.67 4.84
CA VAL A 171 3.54 8.66 5.74
C VAL A 171 3.83 9.33 7.09
N LEU A 172 3.37 8.74 8.19
CA LEU A 172 3.69 9.21 9.54
C LEU A 172 4.58 8.18 10.25
N HIS A 173 5.61 8.67 10.91
CA HIS A 173 6.40 7.91 11.86
C HIS A 173 6.16 8.49 13.25
N THR A 174 5.75 7.64 14.20
CA THR A 174 5.50 8.09 15.58
C THR A 174 6.74 7.99 16.46
N LEU A 175 7.81 7.36 16.00
CA LEU A 175 9.16 7.58 16.48
C LEU A 175 9.92 8.34 15.41
N SER A 176 10.48 9.52 15.72
CA SER A 176 11.21 10.31 14.73
C SER A 176 12.36 9.50 14.11
N PRO A 177 12.35 9.26 12.78
CA PRO A 177 13.46 8.57 12.11
C PRO A 177 14.74 9.41 12.06
N SER A 178 14.63 10.73 12.28
CA SER A 178 15.74 11.67 12.16
C SER A 178 16.60 11.72 13.43
N ASP A 179 15.98 11.66 14.61
CA ASP A 179 16.64 11.86 15.91
C ASP A 179 16.14 10.93 17.03
N ASN A 180 15.27 9.97 16.72
CA ASN A 180 14.63 9.04 17.66
C ASN A 180 13.82 9.72 18.78
N ASP A 181 13.34 10.95 18.57
CA ASP A 181 12.41 11.58 19.49
C ASP A 181 11.06 10.83 19.52
N GLN A 182 10.71 10.35 20.72
CA GLN A 182 9.43 9.69 21.00
C GLN A 182 8.30 10.67 21.31
N LYS A 183 8.59 11.98 21.43
CA LYS A 183 7.60 13.00 21.79
C LYS A 183 6.99 13.68 20.58
N SER A 184 7.43 13.34 19.37
CA SER A 184 6.94 13.93 18.12
C SER A 184 6.49 12.86 17.13
N VAL A 185 5.60 13.27 16.23
CA VAL A 185 5.23 12.52 15.02
C VAL A 185 5.83 13.27 13.84
N GLU A 186 6.64 12.58 13.04
CA GLU A 186 7.17 13.12 11.80
C GLU A 186 6.30 12.67 10.62
N ALA A 187 5.91 13.62 9.78
CA ALA A 187 5.10 13.41 8.60
C ALA A 187 5.89 13.72 7.34
N GLU A 188 5.98 12.75 6.42
CA GLU A 188 6.37 12.98 5.04
C GLU A 188 5.12 13.07 4.17
N ILE A 189 4.97 14.15 3.41
CA ILE A 189 3.76 14.43 2.64
C ILE A 189 4.13 14.65 1.17
N ALA A 190 3.35 14.08 0.25
CA ALA A 190 3.47 14.26 -1.18
C ALA A 190 2.14 14.70 -1.81
N PRO A 191 2.17 15.40 -2.95
CA PRO A 191 0.95 15.72 -3.69
C PRO A 191 0.36 14.47 -4.35
N GLY A 192 -0.96 14.41 -4.45
CA GLY A 192 -1.66 13.29 -5.10
C GLY A 192 -1.55 11.97 -4.33
N LEU A 193 -1.39 10.88 -5.07
CA LEU A 193 -1.39 9.51 -4.56
C LEU A 193 -0.13 9.16 -3.74
N GLY A 194 -0.27 8.18 -2.84
CA GLY A 194 0.82 7.65 -1.99
C GLY A 194 1.98 7.08 -2.77
N GLU A 195 1.73 6.59 -3.97
CA GLU A 195 2.74 6.12 -4.90
C GLU A 195 3.74 7.23 -5.26
N THR A 196 3.40 8.51 -5.14
CA THR A 196 4.37 9.61 -5.30
C THR A 196 5.50 9.53 -4.26
N LEU A 197 5.20 9.09 -3.03
CA LEU A 197 6.20 8.80 -2.00
C LEU A 197 6.92 7.47 -2.26
N ALA A 198 6.19 6.44 -2.67
CA ALA A 198 6.71 5.06 -2.73
C ALA A 198 7.47 4.71 -4.02
N SER A 199 7.15 5.34 -5.16
CA SER A 199 7.60 4.91 -6.50
C SER A 199 8.96 5.48 -6.94
N GLY A 200 9.71 6.12 -6.04
CA GLY A 200 10.97 6.77 -6.39
C GLY A 200 10.80 7.95 -7.36
N THR A 201 9.62 8.59 -7.35
CA THR A 201 9.37 9.81 -8.12
C THR A 201 10.40 10.86 -7.74
N ARG A 202 11.02 11.51 -8.74
CA ARG A 202 12.12 12.44 -8.51
C ARG A 202 11.65 13.64 -7.69
N GLY A 203 12.24 13.79 -6.51
CA GLY A 203 12.07 14.93 -5.61
C GLY A 203 12.06 14.50 -4.15
N THR A 204 11.69 15.42 -3.28
CA THR A 204 11.58 15.22 -1.85
C THR A 204 10.21 15.66 -1.35
N PRO A 205 9.70 15.04 -0.26
CA PRO A 205 8.42 15.40 0.31
C PRO A 205 8.46 16.68 1.13
N TRP A 206 7.28 17.20 1.48
CA TRP A 206 7.16 18.13 2.60
C TRP A 206 7.40 17.33 3.87
N ARG A 207 8.12 17.92 4.83
CA ARG A 207 8.32 17.31 6.14
C ARG A 207 7.82 18.22 7.24
N LEU A 208 6.95 17.69 8.08
CA LEU A 208 6.46 18.35 9.28
C LEU A 208 6.78 17.48 10.49
N SER A 209 7.11 18.09 11.61
CA SER A 209 7.14 17.43 12.93
C SER A 209 6.06 18.06 13.80
N SER A 210 5.27 17.23 14.46
CA SER A 210 4.23 17.67 15.41
C SER A 210 4.49 17.04 16.78
N GLY A 211 4.60 17.88 17.82
CA GLY A 211 4.67 17.41 19.19
C GLY A 211 3.38 16.70 19.61
N LYS A 212 3.50 15.51 20.22
CA LYS A 212 2.37 14.66 20.64
C LYS A 212 1.54 15.27 21.78
N PHE A 213 2.18 16.09 22.62
CA PHE A 213 1.57 16.61 23.85
C PHE A 213 1.23 18.10 23.79
N ASP A 214 2.05 18.90 23.12
CA ASP A 214 1.88 20.35 23.03
C ASP A 214 1.29 20.81 21.69
N GLY A 215 1.19 19.90 20.70
CA GLY A 215 0.70 20.21 19.37
C GLY A 215 1.55 21.24 18.62
N GLN A 216 2.81 21.46 19.04
CA GLN A 216 3.70 22.37 18.33
C GLN A 216 4.14 21.75 17.00
N VAL A 217 3.95 22.49 15.91
CA VAL A 217 4.31 22.04 14.57
C VAL A 217 5.53 22.79 14.07
N ARG A 218 6.50 22.03 13.54
CA ARG A 218 7.69 22.56 12.87
C ARG A 218 7.70 22.11 11.42
N THR A 219 7.96 23.04 10.50
CA THR A 219 8.26 22.70 9.11
C THR A 219 9.74 22.33 9.02
N LEU A 220 10.03 21.09 8.67
CA LEU A 220 11.39 20.57 8.52
C LEU A 220 11.89 20.70 7.08
N ALA A 221 11.01 20.53 6.09
CA ALA A 221 11.34 20.67 4.68
C ALA A 221 10.11 21.03 3.83
N PHE A 222 10.37 21.69 2.69
CA PHE A 222 9.39 21.86 1.62
C PHE A 222 9.63 20.81 0.52
N ALA A 223 8.55 20.42 -0.15
CA ALA A 223 8.62 19.45 -1.26
C ALA A 223 9.17 20.05 -2.55
N ASN A 224 9.68 19.17 -3.43
CA ASN A 224 10.11 19.53 -4.78
C ASN A 224 9.96 18.39 -5.81
N PHE A 225 9.04 17.45 -5.60
CA PHE A 225 8.64 16.48 -6.64
C PHE A 225 8.34 17.16 -7.96
N SER A 226 8.94 16.66 -9.05
CA SER A 226 8.67 17.15 -10.41
C SER A 226 7.24 16.85 -10.84
N GLU A 227 6.70 15.69 -10.41
CA GLU A 227 5.40 15.17 -10.83
C GLU A 227 4.62 14.64 -9.62
N GLU A 228 3.29 14.68 -9.70
CA GLU A 228 2.36 13.99 -8.83
C GLU A 228 1.64 12.89 -9.59
N LEU A 229 1.40 11.76 -8.92
CA LEU A 229 0.60 10.66 -9.46
C LEU A 229 -0.87 10.86 -9.07
N VAL A 230 -1.77 10.74 -10.05
CA VAL A 230 -3.22 10.91 -9.85
C VAL A 230 -4.03 9.90 -10.65
N VAL A 231 -5.29 9.73 -10.27
CA VAL A 231 -6.30 9.02 -11.06
C VAL A 231 -7.42 9.98 -11.43
N ARG A 232 -7.84 10.01 -12.71
CA ARG A 232 -8.97 10.83 -13.14
C ARG A 232 -10.28 10.12 -12.87
N GLY A 233 -11.24 10.79 -12.23
CA GLY A 233 -12.58 10.25 -11.98
C GLY A 233 -13.33 9.83 -13.25
N THR A 234 -13.07 10.46 -14.40
CA THR A 234 -13.78 10.24 -15.67
C THR A 234 -12.97 9.49 -16.75
N GLY A 235 -11.80 8.94 -16.41
CA GLY A 235 -10.95 8.16 -17.33
C GLY A 235 -11.22 6.65 -17.30
N PRO A 236 -10.49 5.83 -18.08
CA PRO A 236 -10.53 4.38 -17.89
C PRO A 236 -10.06 3.99 -16.47
N ALA A 237 -10.59 2.89 -15.96
CA ALA A 237 -10.17 2.26 -14.70
C ALA A 237 -9.53 0.91 -15.05
N ASP A 238 -8.31 1.01 -15.56
CA ASP A 238 -7.56 -0.03 -16.28
C ASP A 238 -6.24 -0.45 -15.60
N GLY A 239 -5.96 0.01 -14.39
CA GLY A 239 -4.71 -0.29 -13.70
C GLY A 239 -3.68 0.85 -13.72
N GLU A 240 -3.94 1.90 -14.50
CA GLU A 240 -2.94 2.94 -14.77
C GLU A 240 -3.15 4.23 -13.95
N VAL A 241 -2.05 4.95 -13.73
CA VAL A 241 -2.00 6.27 -13.09
C VAL A 241 -1.51 7.33 -14.08
N ILE A 242 -1.80 8.59 -13.77
CA ILE A 242 -1.41 9.73 -14.61
C ILE A 242 -0.37 10.56 -13.86
N HIS A 243 0.66 10.98 -14.59
CA HIS A 243 1.69 11.89 -14.10
C HIS A 243 1.32 13.33 -14.47
N LEU A 244 1.33 14.22 -13.49
CA LEU A 244 1.10 15.65 -13.70
C LEU A 244 2.24 16.47 -13.09
N THR A 245 2.74 17.45 -13.82
CA THR A 245 3.74 18.39 -13.27
C THR A 245 3.17 19.15 -12.08
N VAL A 246 3.93 19.21 -10.98
CA VAL A 246 3.49 19.87 -9.75
C VAL A 246 3.72 21.38 -9.83
N ASP A 247 2.68 22.16 -9.57
CA ASP A 247 2.77 23.62 -9.39
C ASP A 247 2.74 23.98 -7.89
N TYR A 248 3.92 24.07 -7.28
CA TYR A 248 4.07 24.40 -5.85
C TYR A 248 3.59 25.80 -5.47
N SER A 249 3.46 26.72 -6.43
CA SER A 249 2.98 28.08 -6.15
C SER A 249 1.50 28.10 -5.73
N LYS A 250 0.78 27.00 -5.95
CA LYS A 250 -0.65 26.85 -5.64
C LYS A 250 -0.93 25.84 -4.54
N LYS A 251 0.07 25.07 -4.07
CA LYS A 251 -0.15 24.03 -3.04
C LYS A 251 -0.20 24.70 -1.66
N PRO A 252 -1.30 24.56 -0.88
CA PRO A 252 -1.44 25.19 0.44
C PRO A 252 -0.30 24.83 1.41
N LEU A 253 0.20 23.59 1.37
CA LEU A 253 1.37 23.17 2.14
C LEU A 253 2.62 24.02 1.87
N THR A 254 2.77 24.63 0.69
CA THR A 254 3.90 25.50 0.38
C THR A 254 3.63 26.95 0.76
N VAL A 255 2.45 27.47 0.43
CA VAL A 255 2.21 28.93 0.50
C VAL A 255 1.50 29.40 1.78
N ASP A 256 0.82 28.50 2.50
CA ASP A 256 0.01 28.85 3.67
C ASP A 256 0.58 28.25 4.97
N PRO A 257 1.23 29.06 5.83
CA PRO A 257 1.77 28.59 7.10
C PRO A 257 0.70 28.16 8.10
N VAL A 258 -0.50 28.76 8.05
CA VAL A 258 -1.61 28.42 8.96
C VAL A 258 -2.17 27.06 8.58
N PHE A 259 -2.36 26.81 7.27
CA PHE A 259 -2.74 25.49 6.77
C PHE A 259 -1.73 24.42 7.18
N ARG A 260 -0.42 24.66 7.00
CA ARG A 260 0.63 23.73 7.43
C ARG A 260 0.54 23.41 8.92
N GLN A 261 0.35 24.42 9.76
CA GLN A 261 0.24 24.24 11.20
C GLN A 261 -0.99 23.39 11.56
N GLN A 262 -2.15 23.72 11.01
CA GLN A 262 -3.39 22.98 11.27
C GLN A 262 -3.30 21.52 10.79
N LEU A 263 -2.79 21.29 9.58
CA LEU A 263 -2.62 19.93 9.06
C LEU A 263 -1.61 19.14 9.90
N GLY A 264 -0.46 19.73 10.24
CA GLY A 264 0.54 19.09 11.11
C GLY A 264 -0.03 18.66 12.45
N GLN A 265 -0.83 19.52 13.10
CA GLN A 265 -1.50 19.19 14.37
C GLN A 265 -2.47 18.01 14.23
N ARG A 266 -3.25 18.01 13.15
CA ARG A 266 -4.21 16.93 12.87
C ARG A 266 -3.52 15.60 12.60
N LEU A 267 -2.45 15.60 11.80
CA LEU A 267 -1.64 14.40 11.54
C LEU A 267 -0.95 13.91 12.81
N GLY A 268 -0.39 14.81 13.62
CA GLY A 268 0.20 14.48 14.92
C GLY A 268 -0.81 13.82 15.87
N ALA A 269 -2.05 14.33 15.93
CA ALA A 269 -3.12 13.73 16.73
C ALA A 269 -3.50 12.32 16.25
N VAL A 270 -3.56 12.09 14.93
CA VAL A 270 -3.81 10.77 14.34
C VAL A 270 -2.68 9.79 14.67
N GLY A 271 -1.43 10.19 14.46
CA GLY A 271 -0.27 9.36 14.78
C GLY A 271 -0.22 8.97 16.26
N PHE A 272 -0.41 9.94 17.15
CA PHE A 272 -0.46 9.68 18.60
C PHE A 272 -1.61 8.74 18.99
N PHE A 273 -2.79 8.92 18.39
CA PHE A 273 -3.93 8.04 18.64
C PHE A 273 -3.63 6.58 18.26
N LEU A 274 -3.07 6.35 17.07
CA LEU A 274 -2.75 5.01 16.57
C LEU A 274 -1.63 4.36 17.38
N GLU A 275 -0.56 5.08 17.70
CA GLU A 275 0.52 4.60 18.58
C GLU A 275 -0.03 4.17 19.94
N ARG A 276 -0.90 4.96 20.56
CA ARG A 276 -1.52 4.58 21.84
C ARG A 276 -2.42 3.35 21.72
N LYS A 277 -3.13 3.20 20.61
CA LYS A 277 -4.03 2.07 20.36
C LYS A 277 -3.25 0.76 20.18
N PHE A 278 -2.12 0.80 19.49
CA PHE A 278 -1.29 -0.39 19.23
C PHE A 278 -0.18 -0.64 20.26
N GLY A 279 0.15 0.36 21.08
CA GLY A 279 1.10 0.23 22.18
C GLY A 279 2.58 0.24 21.77
N CYS A 280 2.88 0.51 20.50
CA CYS A 280 4.25 0.66 19.98
C CYS A 280 4.29 1.73 18.87
N PRO A 281 5.49 2.27 18.54
CA PRO A 281 5.64 3.19 17.43
C PRO A 281 5.06 2.64 16.13
N GLN A 282 4.43 3.50 15.33
CA GLN A 282 3.74 3.12 14.10
C GLN A 282 4.32 3.82 12.88
N ASP A 283 4.37 3.09 11.78
CA ASP A 283 4.52 3.56 10.40
C ASP A 283 3.13 3.54 9.75
N ILE A 284 2.61 4.73 9.43
CA ILE A 284 1.21 4.95 9.07
C ILE A 284 1.13 5.59 7.70
N GLU A 285 0.46 4.94 6.75
CA GLU A 285 0.14 5.50 5.44
C GLU A 285 -1.29 6.04 5.43
N GLY A 286 -1.46 7.21 4.83
CA GLY A 286 -2.76 7.82 4.67
C GLY A 286 -2.80 8.90 3.61
N CYS A 287 -3.96 9.53 3.47
CA CYS A 287 -4.15 10.62 2.54
C CYS A 287 -5.19 11.64 3.03
N VAL A 288 -5.17 12.80 2.38
CA VAL A 288 -6.08 13.91 2.64
C VAL A 288 -6.97 14.09 1.41
N VAL A 289 -8.28 14.02 1.61
CA VAL A 289 -9.30 14.27 0.59
C VAL A 289 -10.13 15.46 1.05
N GLY A 290 -9.89 16.64 0.46
CA GLY A 290 -10.44 17.90 0.91
C GLY A 290 -10.02 18.20 2.35
N LYS A 291 -10.98 18.16 3.28
CA LYS A 291 -10.71 18.36 4.70
C LYS A 291 -10.50 17.06 5.46
N ASP A 292 -10.83 15.90 4.90
CA ASP A 292 -10.90 14.64 5.62
C ASP A 292 -9.58 13.87 5.52
N ILE A 293 -9.19 13.21 6.62
CA ILE A 293 -8.01 12.35 6.67
C ILE A 293 -8.47 10.90 6.56
N TYR A 294 -7.83 10.15 5.68
CA TYR A 294 -8.03 8.71 5.53
C TYR A 294 -6.75 7.97 5.86
N ILE A 295 -6.87 6.89 6.64
CA ILE A 295 -5.77 5.98 6.91
C ILE A 295 -5.97 4.75 6.03
N VAL A 296 -4.94 4.41 5.26
CA VAL A 296 -4.97 3.28 4.32
C VAL A 296 -4.18 2.09 4.84
N GLN A 297 -3.17 2.33 5.68
CA GLN A 297 -2.35 1.29 6.30
C GLN A 297 -1.74 1.80 7.61
N THR A 298 -1.54 0.90 8.56
CA THR A 298 -0.73 1.14 9.76
C THR A 298 -0.03 -0.15 10.13
N ARG A 299 1.23 -0.06 10.53
CA ARG A 299 2.02 -1.20 10.99
C ARG A 299 3.01 -0.76 12.07
N PRO A 300 3.54 -1.69 12.88
CA PRO A 300 4.66 -1.39 13.78
C PRO A 300 5.81 -0.75 13.00
N GLN A 301 6.31 0.38 13.49
CA GLN A 301 7.47 1.04 12.90
C GLN A 301 8.71 0.17 13.14
N PRO A 302 9.49 -0.17 12.09
CA PRO A 302 10.78 -0.80 12.26
C PRO A 302 11.71 0.09 13.08
N LEU A 303 12.41 -0.50 14.06
CA LEU A 303 13.42 0.17 14.87
C LEU A 303 14.75 0.30 14.12
#